data_AF-A0A699TDG1-F1
#
_entry.id   AF-A0A699TDG1-F1
#
_cell.length_a   1.000
_cell.length_b   1.000
_cell.length_c   1.000
_cell.angle_alpha   90.00
_cell.angle_beta   90.00
_cell.angle_gamma   90.00
#
_symmetry.space_group_name_H-M   'P 1'
#
loop_
_entity.id
_entity.type
_entity.pdbx_description
1 polymer ?
#
loop_
_entity_poly.entity_id
_entity_poly.type
_entity_poly.pdbx_seq_one_letter_code
_entity_poly.pdbx_strand_id
1 'polypeptide(L)'
;DKLARIYLKEVATRHGIPVSIISDRDPRFASNFSRSLQDALENTKKIVQIKQRMQAARDRQKSYADLKCKPMEFQVGDKVMLKVSPWKRVVRFGKRGKLNPRYVGPFKVLERIGDVAYKLDLLEELSRVHNTFHVSNLKKCHADEH
;
A
#
# COMPACT_ATOMS: atom_id res chain seq x y z
N ASP A 1 -5.37 7.66 -37.81
CA ASP A 1 -4.65 7.51 -36.53
C ASP A 1 -3.28 6.87 -36.55
N LYS A 2 -3.04 5.71 -37.19
CA LYS A 2 -1.73 5.03 -37.10
C LYS A 2 -0.55 5.89 -37.58
N LEU A 3 -0.74 6.62 -38.69
CA LEU A 3 0.30 7.52 -39.26
C LEU A 3 0.66 8.68 -38.32
N ALA A 4 -0.33 9.31 -37.69
CA ALA A 4 -0.11 10.40 -36.74
C ALA A 4 0.72 9.94 -35.52
N ARG A 5 0.42 8.74 -35.01
CA ARG A 5 1.19 8.14 -33.89
C ARG A 5 2.62 7.80 -34.29
N ILE A 6 2.82 7.23 -35.48
CA ILE A 6 4.17 6.93 -36.00
C ILE A 6 4.96 8.22 -36.20
N TYR A 7 4.33 9.26 -36.78
CA TYR A 7 4.95 10.57 -36.97
C TYR A 7 5.37 11.21 -35.65
N LEU A 8 4.48 11.24 -34.64
CA LEU A 8 4.82 11.75 -33.31
C LEU A 8 5.97 10.97 -32.67
N LYS A 9 5.98 9.64 -32.80
CA LYS A 9 7.00 8.78 -32.19
C LYS A 9 8.36 8.91 -32.86
N GLU A 10 8.41 8.84 -34.19
CA GLU A 10 9.66 8.70 -34.94
C GLU A 10 10.22 10.05 -35.42
N VAL A 11 9.34 11.00 -35.78
CA VAL A 11 9.76 12.30 -36.35
C VAL A 11 9.73 13.38 -35.28
N ALA A 12 8.58 13.59 -34.61
CA ALA A 12 8.45 14.71 -33.67
C ALA A 12 9.36 14.56 -32.45
N THR A 13 9.63 13.34 -31.99
CA THR A 13 10.60 13.09 -30.91
C THR A 13 12.03 13.49 -31.28
N ARG A 14 12.42 13.38 -32.56
CA ARG A 14 13.80 13.65 -33.02
C ARG A 14 13.99 15.08 -33.51
N HIS A 15 12.97 15.64 -34.16
CA HIS A 15 13.06 16.90 -34.90
C HIS A 15 12.12 17.99 -34.37
N GLY A 16 11.29 17.68 -33.36
CA GLY A 16 10.29 18.60 -32.84
C GLY A 16 8.99 18.62 -33.65
N ILE A 17 8.01 19.40 -33.19
CA ILE A 17 6.69 19.50 -33.83
C ILE A 17 6.77 20.50 -34.98
N PRO A 18 6.36 20.14 -36.22
CA PRO A 18 6.37 21.05 -37.35
C PRO A 18 5.32 22.17 -37.18
N VAL A 19 5.65 23.37 -37.65
CA VAL A 19 4.73 24.53 -37.63
C VAL A 19 3.67 24.43 -38.75
N SER A 20 4.02 23.82 -39.88
CA SER A 20 3.10 23.58 -41.00
C SER A 20 3.40 22.23 -41.67
N ILE A 21 2.37 21.61 -42.25
CA ILE A 21 2.48 20.33 -42.96
C ILE A 21 2.07 20.59 -44.41
N ILE A 22 3.03 20.46 -45.32
CA ILE A 22 2.80 20.55 -46.76
C ILE A 22 2.79 19.13 -47.31
N SER A 23 1.81 18.82 -48.15
CA SER A 23 1.64 17.50 -48.75
C SER A 23 1.36 17.68 -50.24
N ASP A 24 2.23 17.10 -51.08
CA ASP A 24 2.01 17.02 -52.54
C ASP A 24 0.92 16.02 -52.95
N ARG A 25 0.27 15.37 -51.98
CA ARG A 25 -0.88 14.49 -52.17
C ARG A 25 -2.21 15.24 -52.08
N ASP A 26 -3.32 14.49 -52.16
CA ASP A 26 -4.70 14.99 -51.99
C ASP A 26 -4.85 15.93 -50.77
N PRO A 27 -5.38 17.15 -50.93
CA PRO A 27 -5.68 18.09 -49.82
C PRO A 27 -6.49 17.47 -48.67
N ARG A 28 -7.36 16.48 -48.98
CA ARG A 28 -8.14 15.76 -47.97
C ARG A 28 -7.25 14.93 -47.04
N PHE A 29 -6.16 14.38 -47.56
CA PHE A 29 -5.17 13.65 -46.75
C PHE A 29 -4.50 14.58 -45.75
N ALA A 30 -4.01 15.74 -46.22
CA ALA A 30 -3.32 16.72 -45.37
C ALA A 30 -4.22 17.19 -44.22
N SER A 31 -5.48 17.51 -44.52
CA SER A 31 -6.47 17.94 -43.53
C SER A 31 -6.75 16.87 -42.47
N ASN A 32 -7.06 15.65 -42.91
CA ASN A 32 -7.35 14.53 -42.00
C ASN A 32 -6.12 14.15 -41.15
N PHE A 33 -4.93 14.19 -41.76
CA PHE A 33 -3.68 13.92 -41.06
C PHE A 33 -3.39 14.97 -40.00
N SER A 34 -3.50 16.26 -40.33
CA SER A 34 -3.30 17.38 -39.40
C SER A 34 -4.23 17.27 -38.19
N ARG A 35 -5.53 17.00 -38.43
CA ARG A 35 -6.50 16.80 -37.34
C ARG A 35 -6.10 15.62 -36.44
N SER A 36 -5.80 14.47 -37.03
CA SER A 36 -5.41 13.28 -36.27
C SER A 36 -4.10 13.45 -35.48
N LEU A 37 -3.17 14.29 -35.95
CA LEU A 37 -1.96 14.66 -35.22
C LEU A 37 -2.25 15.53 -34.01
N GLN A 38 -3.11 16.53 -34.16
CA GLN A 38 -3.54 17.40 -33.06
C GLN A 38 -4.24 16.58 -31.97
N ASP A 39 -5.18 15.73 -32.35
CA ASP A 39 -5.89 14.83 -31.43
C ASP A 39 -4.92 13.90 -30.69
N ALA A 40 -3.96 13.31 -31.40
CA ALA A 40 -2.96 12.44 -30.80
C ALA A 40 -2.07 13.19 -29.80
N LEU A 41 -1.64 14.42 -30.12
CA LEU A 41 -0.85 15.26 -29.23
C LEU A 41 -1.63 15.64 -27.96
N GLU A 42 -2.89 16.06 -28.09
CA GLU A 42 -3.74 16.36 -26.93
C GLU A 42 -3.92 15.14 -26.03
N ASN A 43 -4.17 13.97 -26.62
CA ASN A 43 -4.35 12.73 -25.89
C ASN A 43 -3.09 12.35 -25.11
N THR A 44 -1.89 12.51 -25.69
CA THR A 44 -0.64 12.25 -24.96
C THR A 44 -0.46 13.17 -23.75
N LYS A 45 -0.77 14.47 -23.89
CA LYS A 45 -0.73 15.43 -22.77
C LYS A 45 -1.71 15.03 -21.65
N LYS A 46 -2.95 14.69 -22.00
CA LYS A 46 -3.98 14.22 -21.06
C LYS A 46 -3.54 12.94 -20.32
N ILE A 47 -2.94 11.97 -21.03
CA ILE A 47 -2.43 10.73 -20.43
C ILE A 47 -1.32 11.01 -19.40
N VAL A 48 -0.36 11.88 -19.73
CA VAL A 48 0.71 12.27 -18.80
C VAL A 48 0.12 12.93 -17.55
N GLN A 49 -0.83 13.84 -17.72
CA GLN A 49 -1.50 14.51 -16.60
C GLN A 49 -2.28 13.52 -15.72
N ILE A 50 -2.98 12.55 -16.31
CA ILE A 50 -3.71 11.51 -15.56
C ILE A 50 -2.71 10.67 -14.74
N LYS A 51 -1.60 10.22 -15.35
CA LYS A 51 -0.56 9.46 -14.64
C LYS A 51 0.01 10.22 -13.46
N GLN A 52 0.32 11.50 -13.63
CA GLN A 52 0.82 12.37 -12.56
C GLN A 52 -0.19 12.50 -11.42
N ARG A 53 -1.47 12.75 -11.75
CA ARG A 53 -2.54 12.86 -10.75
C ARG A 53 -2.76 11.55 -9.98
N MET A 54 -2.74 10.41 -10.68
CA MET A 54 -2.83 9.09 -10.04
C MET A 54 -1.66 8.83 -9.10
N GLN A 55 -0.44 9.17 -9.51
CA GLN A 55 0.75 9.01 -8.68
C GLN A 55 0.65 9.88 -7.42
N ALA A 56 0.33 11.16 -7.58
CA ALA A 56 0.13 12.07 -6.45
C ALA A 56 -0.99 11.62 -5.50
N ALA A 57 -2.06 10.99 -6.02
CA ALA A 57 -3.11 10.41 -5.18
C ALA A 57 -2.60 9.21 -4.37
N ARG A 58 -1.82 8.31 -4.98
CA ARG A 58 -1.17 7.17 -4.29
C ARG A 58 -0.20 7.64 -3.22
N ASP A 59 0.64 8.63 -3.52
CA ASP A 59 1.62 9.16 -2.57
C ASP A 59 0.93 9.80 -1.35
N ARG A 60 -0.18 10.53 -1.57
CA ARG A 60 -1.02 11.05 -0.48
C ARG A 60 -1.59 9.92 0.37
N GLN A 61 -2.17 8.89 -0.24
CA GLN A 61 -2.71 7.74 0.49
C GLN A 61 -1.62 7.04 1.33
N LYS A 62 -0.45 6.81 0.74
CA LYS A 62 0.70 6.22 1.43
C LYS A 62 1.12 7.09 2.62
N SER A 63 1.31 8.39 2.42
CA SER A 63 1.69 9.31 3.49
C SER A 63 0.67 9.35 4.65
N TYR A 64 -0.64 9.31 4.33
CA TYR A 64 -1.70 9.28 5.35
C TYR A 64 -1.72 7.96 6.13
N ALA A 65 -1.44 6.84 5.47
CA ALA A 65 -1.33 5.54 6.13
C ALA A 65 -0.09 5.51 7.03
N ASP A 66 1.07 5.90 6.49
CA ASP A 66 2.36 5.88 7.19
C ASP A 66 2.34 6.78 8.44
N LEU A 67 1.76 7.99 8.36
CA LEU A 67 1.60 8.89 9.53
C LEU A 67 0.76 8.29 10.67
N LYS A 68 -0.18 7.39 10.34
CA LYS A 68 -1.01 6.69 11.34
C LYS A 68 -0.41 5.37 11.80
N CYS A 69 0.58 4.84 11.09
CA CYS A 69 1.35 3.67 11.47
C CYS A 69 2.46 4.08 12.45
N LYS A 70 2.24 3.86 13.75
CA LYS A 70 3.34 3.91 14.72
C LYS A 70 4.09 2.57 14.66
N PRO A 71 5.42 2.55 14.43
CA PRO A 71 6.20 1.32 14.61
C PRO A 71 6.08 0.92 16.08
N MET A 72 5.34 -0.16 16.32
CA MET A 72 5.08 -0.64 17.67
C MET A 72 6.22 -1.56 18.05
N GLU A 73 7.28 -0.98 18.60
CA GLU A 73 8.44 -1.75 19.03
C GLU A 73 8.30 -2.19 20.48
N PHE A 74 8.68 -3.43 20.73
CA PHE A 74 8.75 -4.04 22.05
C PHE A 74 10.18 -4.50 22.31
N GLN A 75 10.64 -4.35 23.55
CA GLN A 75 11.91 -4.89 24.00
C GLN A 75 11.72 -6.26 24.64
N VAL A 76 12.79 -7.06 24.69
CA VAL A 76 12.80 -8.31 25.44
C VAL A 76 12.56 -7.97 26.92
N GLY A 77 11.61 -8.66 27.55
CA GLY A 77 11.16 -8.39 28.91
C GLY A 77 9.90 -7.52 29.01
N ASP A 78 9.51 -6.80 27.95
CA ASP A 78 8.26 -6.01 27.94
C ASP A 78 7.05 -6.91 28.17
N LYS A 79 6.09 -6.44 28.98
CA LYS A 79 4.78 -7.07 29.13
C LYS A 79 3.85 -6.60 28.01
N VAL A 80 3.29 -7.54 27.25
CA VAL A 80 2.39 -7.26 26.13
C VAL A 80 1.10 -8.06 26.23
N MET A 81 -0.01 -7.47 25.80
CA MET A 81 -1.28 -8.18 25.66
C MET A 81 -1.41 -8.79 24.28
N LEU A 82 -1.95 -10.01 24.23
CA LEU A 82 -2.13 -10.76 22.99
C LEU A 82 -3.58 -10.74 22.53
N LYS A 83 -3.81 -10.46 21.25
CA LYS A 83 -5.15 -10.37 20.65
C LYS A 83 -5.77 -11.75 20.43
N VAL A 84 -6.98 -11.96 20.93
CA VAL A 84 -7.67 -13.26 20.89
C VAL A 84 -8.43 -13.50 19.58
N SER A 85 -8.68 -12.45 18.78
CA SER A 85 -9.56 -12.54 17.61
C SER A 85 -9.20 -13.65 16.60
N PRO A 86 -7.92 -13.96 16.32
CA PRO A 86 -7.59 -15.03 15.38
C PRO A 86 -7.93 -16.43 15.94
N TRP A 87 -8.12 -16.59 17.26
CA TRP A 87 -8.23 -17.89 17.93
C TRP A 87 -9.48 -18.03 18.80
N LYS A 88 -10.49 -17.20 18.57
CA LYS A 88 -11.72 -17.11 19.38
C LYS A 88 -12.47 -18.44 19.58
N ARG A 89 -12.19 -19.49 18.78
CA ARG A 89 -12.72 -20.85 18.93
C ARG A 89 -11.70 -21.90 19.39
N VAL A 90 -10.40 -21.61 19.28
CA VAL A 90 -9.30 -22.55 19.56
C VAL A 90 -8.90 -22.49 21.03
N VAL A 91 -8.86 -21.28 21.60
CA VAL A 91 -8.53 -21.07 23.02
C VAL A 91 -9.60 -20.16 23.61
N ARG A 92 -10.08 -20.51 24.82
CA ARG A 92 -11.16 -19.80 25.50
C ARG A 92 -10.62 -19.16 26.78
N PHE A 93 -10.61 -17.83 26.82
CA PHE A 93 -10.24 -17.06 28.01
C PHE A 93 -11.49 -16.46 28.65
N GLY A 94 -11.70 -16.69 29.94
CA GLY A 94 -12.79 -16.06 30.69
C GLY A 94 -14.21 -16.52 30.28
N LYS A 95 -15.16 -15.57 30.22
CA LYS A 95 -16.60 -15.87 30.11
C LYS A 95 -17.09 -16.02 28.65
N ARG A 96 -17.93 -17.03 28.42
CA ARG A 96 -18.54 -17.35 27.10
C ARG A 96 -19.45 -16.22 26.60
N GLY A 97 -19.37 -15.90 25.29
CA GLY A 97 -20.31 -15.01 24.61
C GLY A 97 -19.79 -13.58 24.34
N LYS A 98 -20.69 -12.59 24.38
CA LYS A 98 -20.46 -11.19 23.97
C LYS A 98 -19.41 -10.46 24.81
N LEU A 99 -19.15 -10.92 26.04
CA LEU A 99 -18.21 -10.33 27.01
C LEU A 99 -16.81 -10.95 27.00
N ASN A 100 -16.43 -11.70 25.95
CA ASN A 100 -15.06 -12.19 25.85
C ASN A 100 -14.06 -11.04 25.70
N PRO A 101 -12.93 -11.07 26.44
CA PRO A 101 -11.91 -10.05 26.29
C PRO A 101 -11.29 -10.09 24.89
N ARG A 102 -11.03 -8.91 24.31
CA ARG A 102 -10.42 -8.80 22.97
C ARG A 102 -8.92 -9.10 23.00
N TYR A 103 -8.28 -8.85 24.14
CA TYR A 103 -6.88 -9.10 24.42
C TYR A 103 -6.76 -9.85 25.75
N VAL A 104 -5.78 -10.74 25.85
CA VAL A 104 -5.54 -11.59 27.04
C VAL A 104 -4.12 -11.39 27.52
N GLY A 105 -3.97 -11.50 28.85
CA GLY A 105 -2.72 -11.67 29.61
C GLY A 105 -1.61 -10.66 29.34
N PRO A 106 -0.95 -10.09 30.35
CA PRO A 106 0.40 -9.61 30.12
C PRO A 106 1.32 -10.82 29.94
N PHE A 107 1.84 -11.02 28.74
CA PHE A 107 2.89 -11.99 28.45
C PHE A 107 4.22 -11.28 28.30
N LYS A 108 5.30 -11.92 28.73
CA LYS A 108 6.65 -11.37 28.56
C LYS A 108 7.15 -11.64 27.15
N VAL A 109 7.75 -10.65 26.51
CA VAL A 109 8.49 -10.86 25.26
C VAL A 109 9.80 -11.57 25.60
N LEU A 110 9.98 -12.79 25.07
CA LEU A 110 11.20 -13.58 25.24
C LEU A 110 12.27 -13.17 24.24
N GLU A 111 11.89 -12.95 22.99
CA GLU A 111 12.83 -12.74 21.89
C GLU A 111 12.18 -11.93 20.76
N ARG A 112 12.96 -11.08 20.10
CA ARG A 112 12.58 -10.41 18.85
C ARG A 112 13.13 -11.21 17.67
N ILE A 113 12.26 -11.93 16.97
CA ILE A 113 12.64 -12.77 15.81
C ILE A 113 12.88 -11.91 14.55
N GLY A 114 12.21 -10.76 14.46
CA GLY A 114 12.44 -9.75 13.42
C GLY A 114 11.74 -8.44 13.76
N ASP A 115 11.69 -7.49 12.83
CA ASP A 115 11.06 -6.17 13.09
C ASP A 115 9.57 -6.27 13.42
N VAL A 116 8.92 -7.30 12.91
CA VAL A 116 7.47 -7.45 12.93
C VAL A 116 7.00 -8.65 13.76
N ALA A 117 7.92 -9.51 14.22
CA ALA A 117 7.58 -10.76 14.89
C ALA A 117 8.32 -10.94 16.22
N TYR A 118 7.57 -11.27 17.27
CA TYR A 118 8.05 -11.41 18.63
C TYR A 118 7.63 -12.76 19.21
N LYS A 119 8.53 -13.37 19.98
CA LYS A 119 8.29 -14.60 20.73
C LYS A 119 7.83 -14.24 22.14
N LEU A 120 6.74 -14.84 22.59
CA LEU A 120 6.16 -14.60 23.92
C LEU A 120 6.32 -15.81 24.83
N ASP A 121 6.44 -15.52 26.12
CA ASP A 121 6.27 -16.51 27.17
C ASP A 121 4.77 -16.77 27.37
N LEU A 122 4.27 -17.84 26.74
CA LEU A 122 2.86 -18.19 26.77
C LEU A 122 2.54 -19.12 27.93
N LEU A 123 1.36 -18.93 28.53
CA LEU A 123 0.83 -19.86 29.52
C LEU A 123 0.69 -21.28 28.93
N GLU A 124 0.80 -22.30 29.77
CA GLU A 124 0.69 -23.70 29.35
C GLU A 124 -0.67 -24.05 28.72
N GLU A 125 -1.72 -23.33 29.10
CA GLU A 125 -3.06 -23.37 28.46
C GLU A 125 -3.04 -23.01 26.96
N LEU A 126 -2.02 -22.24 26.55
CA LEU A 126 -1.76 -21.81 25.17
C LEU A 126 -0.69 -22.64 24.46
N SER A 127 -0.20 -23.74 25.05
CA SER A 127 0.83 -24.60 24.45
C SER A 127 0.49 -25.10 23.03
N ARG A 128 -0.81 -25.17 22.68
CA ARG A 128 -1.28 -25.51 21.33
C ARG A 128 -1.03 -24.42 20.28
N VAL A 129 -0.80 -23.18 20.70
CA VAL A 129 -0.58 -22.02 19.83
C VAL A 129 0.92 -21.75 19.76
N HIS A 130 1.43 -21.50 18.55
CA HIS A 130 2.82 -21.09 18.37
C HIS A 130 3.10 -19.80 19.14
N ASN A 131 4.23 -19.76 19.86
CA ASN A 131 4.63 -18.63 20.71
C ASN A 131 5.16 -17.41 19.94
N THR A 132 5.17 -17.45 18.61
CA THR A 132 5.63 -16.36 17.76
C THR A 132 4.45 -15.59 17.18
N PHE A 133 4.40 -14.28 17.42
CA PHE A 133 3.29 -13.44 17.00
C PHE A 133 3.75 -12.20 16.25
N HIS A 134 2.93 -11.81 15.27
CA HIS A 134 3.07 -10.56 14.55
C HIS A 134 2.70 -9.37 15.44
N VAL A 135 3.43 -8.26 15.32
CA VAL A 135 3.31 -7.02 16.11
C VAL A 135 1.88 -6.47 16.18
N SER A 136 1.10 -6.63 15.10
CA SER A 136 -0.31 -6.18 15.02
C SER A 136 -1.28 -6.95 15.92
N ASN A 137 -0.87 -8.12 16.43
CA ASN A 137 -1.62 -8.89 17.41
C ASN A 137 -1.20 -8.56 18.85
N LEU A 138 -0.19 -7.72 19.03
CA LEU A 138 0.35 -7.33 20.32
C LEU A 138 -0.10 -5.92 20.68
N LYS A 139 -0.28 -5.68 21.97
CA LYS A 139 -0.58 -4.35 22.53
C LYS A 139 0.30 -4.11 23.74
N LYS A 140 0.89 -2.92 23.89
CA LYS A 140 1.66 -2.56 25.10
C LYS A 140 0.76 -2.64 26.31
N CYS A 141 1.21 -3.35 27.35
CA CYS A 141 0.63 -3.24 28.68
C CYS A 141 1.20 -1.98 29.34
N HIS A 142 0.33 -1.10 29.82
CA HIS A 142 0.69 0.02 30.70
C HIS A 142 0.23 -0.29 32.12
N ALA A 143 0.48 -1.51 32.60
CA ALA A 143 0.18 -1.81 33.99
C ALA A 143 1.27 -1.15 34.84
N ASP A 144 0.92 -0.07 35.55
CA ASP A 144 1.69 0.38 36.70
C ASP A 144 1.79 -0.78 37.68
N GLU A 145 3.01 -1.11 38.08
CA GLU A 145 3.25 -2.03 39.20
C GLU A 145 2.88 -1.27 40.48
N HIS A 146 1.64 -1.46 40.93
CA HIS A 146 1.15 -1.07 42.25
C HIS A 146 0.86 -2.32 43.08
#